data_AF-A0A2M8JR99-F1
#
_entry.id   AF-A0A2M8JR99-F1
#
_cell.length_a   1.000
_cell.length_b   1.000
_cell.length_c   1.000
_cell.angle_alpha   90.00
_cell.angle_beta   90.00
_cell.angle_gamma   90.00
#
_symmetry.space_group_name_H-M   'P 1'
#
loop_
_entity.id
_entity.type
_entity.pdbx_description
1 polymer ?
#
loop_
_entity_poly.entity_id
_entity_poly.type
_entity_poly.pdbx_seq_one_letter_code
_entity_poly.pdbx_strand_id
1 'polypeptide(L)'
;MTKTVMISGSRSILRLPTEAIESLDRIIDLELPVIIGDATGIDSLVQQYLRSRNYQKVTVYFAAWQGNGKPRNTHGYPTVPVRGSYADRDEQMCSECTYGLAIWDGHSRGTATNIKRVPKTKVIRC
;
A
#
# COMPACT_ATOMS: atom_id res chain seq x y z
N MET A 1 -0.03 8.04 -19.82
CA MET A 1 -0.01 6.97 -18.79
C MET A 1 -0.64 7.51 -17.52
N THR A 2 -1.56 6.76 -16.92
CA THR A 2 -2.15 7.11 -15.63
C THR A 2 -1.10 6.95 -14.54
N LYS A 3 -0.99 7.94 -13.64
CA LYS A 3 0.00 7.92 -12.56
C LYS A 3 -0.57 7.16 -11.36
N THR A 4 0.10 6.10 -10.93
CA THR A 4 -0.35 5.22 -9.83
C THR A 4 0.51 5.43 -8.59
N VAL A 5 -0.10 5.34 -7.41
CA VAL A 5 0.59 5.45 -6.12
C VAL A 5 0.63 4.08 -5.43
N MET A 6 1.83 3.60 -5.12
CA MET A 6 2.01 2.49 -4.20
C MET A 6 2.00 2.99 -2.77
N ILE A 7 1.18 2.37 -1.93
CA ILE A 7 1.20 2.63 -0.49
C ILE A 7 1.82 1.43 0.22
N SER A 8 2.76 1.71 1.13
CA SER A 8 3.39 0.70 1.97
C SER A 8 3.60 1.23 3.38
N GLY A 9 3.73 0.35 4.36
CA GLY A 9 4.02 0.80 5.72
C GLY A 9 4.25 -0.30 6.73
N SER A 10 4.52 0.10 7.97
CA SER A 10 4.83 -0.83 9.04
C SER A 10 3.59 -1.53 9.59
N ARG A 11 3.71 -2.83 9.86
CA ARG A 11 2.65 -3.63 10.48
C ARG A 11 2.40 -3.27 11.95
N SER A 12 3.39 -2.68 12.61
CA SER A 12 3.38 -2.20 14.00
C SER A 12 2.54 -0.94 14.21
N ILE A 13 2.30 -0.15 13.17
CA ILE A 13 1.52 1.08 13.27
C ILE A 13 0.04 0.74 13.23
N LEU A 14 -0.69 1.14 14.29
CA LEU A 14 -2.10 0.79 14.51
C LEU A 14 -3.06 1.98 14.32
N ARG A 15 -2.54 3.18 14.00
CA ARG A 15 -3.34 4.37 13.67
C ARG A 15 -2.62 5.18 12.59
N LEU A 16 -3.38 5.76 11.66
CA LEU A 16 -2.82 6.65 10.65
C LEU A 16 -2.43 7.99 11.28
N PRO A 17 -1.17 8.45 11.13
CA PRO A 17 -0.80 9.80 11.55
C PRO A 17 -1.51 10.84 10.69
N THR A 18 -1.71 12.05 11.22
CA THR A 18 -2.40 13.15 10.52
C THR A 18 -1.77 13.42 9.14
N GLU A 19 -0.45 13.44 9.04
CA GLU A 19 0.24 13.66 7.77
C GLU A 19 -0.06 12.57 6.72
N ALA A 20 -0.28 11.33 7.16
CA ALA A 20 -0.69 10.26 6.27
C ALA A 20 -2.11 10.48 5.75
N ILE A 21 -3.03 10.87 6.63
CA ILE A 21 -4.41 11.22 6.26
C ILE A 21 -4.42 12.35 5.22
N GLU A 22 -3.66 13.42 5.45
CA GLU A 22 -3.55 14.51 4.47
C GLU A 22 -2.96 14.06 3.12
N SER A 23 -2.01 13.13 3.14
CA SER A 23 -1.41 12.60 1.92
C SER A 23 -2.40 11.70 1.16
N LEU A 24 -3.22 10.92 1.89
CA LEU A 24 -4.30 10.11 1.32
C LEU A 24 -5.41 10.98 0.74
N ASP A 25 -5.79 12.06 1.41
CA ASP A 25 -6.80 13.00 0.90
C ASP A 25 -6.34 13.64 -0.41
N ARG A 26 -5.07 14.07 -0.50
CA ARG A 26 -4.52 14.55 -1.78
C ARG A 26 -4.54 13.48 -2.88
N ILE A 27 -4.32 12.22 -2.56
CA ILE A 27 -4.41 11.10 -3.53
C ILE A 27 -5.85 10.94 -4.04
N ILE A 28 -6.84 11.07 -3.14
CA ILE A 28 -8.26 11.02 -3.48
C ILE A 28 -8.64 12.20 -4.37
N ASP A 29 -8.26 13.42 -4.00
CA ASP A 29 -8.60 14.66 -4.73
C ASP A 29 -8.02 14.67 -6.16
N LEU A 30 -6.82 14.11 -6.32
CA LEU A 30 -6.17 13.93 -7.62
C LEU A 30 -6.66 12.68 -8.38
N GLU A 31 -7.55 11.92 -7.76
CA GLU A 31 -8.09 10.65 -8.24
C GLU A 31 -7.05 9.65 -8.76
N LEU A 32 -5.90 9.57 -8.08
CA LEU A 32 -4.80 8.68 -8.47
C LEU A 32 -5.10 7.22 -8.08
N PRO A 33 -4.95 6.25 -8.99
CA PRO A 33 -5.04 4.83 -8.63
C PRO A 33 -4.06 4.47 -7.51
N VAL A 34 -4.53 3.68 -6.55
CA VAL A 34 -3.76 3.16 -5.43
C VAL A 34 -3.54 1.67 -5.62
N ILE A 35 -2.29 1.24 -5.49
CA ILE A 35 -1.95 -0.16 -5.28
C ILE A 35 -1.42 -0.34 -3.87
N ILE A 36 -1.91 -1.37 -3.17
CA ILE A 36 -1.58 -1.59 -1.76
C ILE A 36 -1.52 -3.09 -1.45
N GLY A 37 -0.75 -3.47 -0.44
CA GLY A 37 -0.69 -4.85 0.02
C GLY A 37 -1.88 -5.24 0.88
N ASP A 38 -1.97 -6.54 1.20
CA ASP A 38 -2.99 -7.14 2.05
C ASP A 38 -2.60 -7.25 3.54
N ALA A 39 -1.47 -6.67 3.96
CA ALA A 39 -0.93 -6.90 5.30
C ALA A 39 -1.78 -6.26 6.42
N THR A 40 -1.49 -6.63 7.68
CA THR A 40 -2.02 -5.90 8.85
C THR A 40 -1.27 -4.58 9.06
N GLY A 41 -1.76 -3.72 9.95
CA GLY A 41 -1.18 -2.39 10.19
C GLY A 41 -1.53 -1.41 9.07
N ILE A 42 -0.54 -0.66 8.57
CA ILE A 42 -0.78 0.41 7.58
C ILE A 42 -1.60 -0.03 6.37
N ASP A 43 -1.29 -1.18 5.75
CA ASP A 43 -2.03 -1.69 4.59
C ASP A 43 -3.54 -1.76 4.87
N SER A 44 -3.92 -2.44 5.94
CA SER A 44 -5.32 -2.58 6.36
C SER A 44 -5.96 -1.25 6.82
N LEU A 45 -5.20 -0.37 7.49
CA LEU A 45 -5.69 0.94 7.94
C LEU A 45 -5.99 1.88 6.77
N VAL A 46 -5.10 1.91 5.78
CA VAL A 46 -5.26 2.72 4.58
C VAL A 46 -6.44 2.21 3.75
N GLN A 47 -6.55 0.89 3.57
CA GLN A 47 -7.72 0.30 2.91
C GLN A 47 -9.04 0.73 3.58
N GLN A 48 -9.14 0.65 4.92
CA GLN A 48 -10.32 1.10 5.65
C GLN A 48 -10.59 2.59 5.47
N TYR A 49 -9.53 3.41 5.53
CA TYR A 49 -9.64 4.85 5.35
C TYR A 49 -10.20 5.19 3.97
N LEU A 50 -9.59 4.67 2.91
CA LEU A 50 -10.04 4.90 1.53
C LEU A 50 -11.49 4.41 1.33
N ARG A 51 -11.86 3.29 1.97
CA ARG A 51 -13.22 2.75 1.91
C ARG A 51 -14.21 3.68 2.58
N SER A 52 -13.87 4.24 3.74
CA SER A 52 -14.69 5.21 4.47
C SER A 52 -14.92 6.51 3.69
N ARG A 53 -13.99 6.86 2.78
CA ARG A 53 -14.10 7.99 1.86
C ARG A 53 -14.79 7.62 0.54
N ASN A 54 -15.37 6.41 0.43
CA ASN A 54 -15.96 5.85 -0.78
C ASN A 54 -15.02 5.83 -2.00
N TYR A 55 -13.70 5.83 -1.79
CA TYR A 55 -12.73 5.85 -2.87
C TYR A 55 -12.56 4.45 -3.48
N GLN A 56 -12.79 4.31 -4.79
CA GLN A 56 -12.85 3.00 -5.46
C GLN A 56 -11.62 2.65 -6.31
N LYS A 57 -10.74 3.62 -6.60
CA LYS A 57 -9.54 3.41 -7.45
C LYS A 57 -8.42 2.75 -6.64
N VAL A 58 -8.69 1.59 -6.04
CA VAL A 58 -7.78 0.85 -5.16
C VAL A 58 -7.72 -0.61 -5.60
N THR A 59 -6.51 -1.15 -5.72
CA THR A 59 -6.26 -2.56 -6.01
C THR A 59 -5.37 -3.16 -4.93
N VAL A 60 -5.79 -4.28 -4.34
CA VAL A 60 -5.07 -4.97 -3.26
C VAL A 60 -4.26 -6.14 -3.81
N TYR A 61 -2.95 -6.13 -3.61
CA TYR A 61 -2.04 -7.20 -4.06
C TYR A 61 -1.74 -8.14 -2.90
N PHE A 62 -1.75 -9.44 -3.16
CA PHE A 62 -1.41 -10.45 -2.16
C PHE A 62 -0.50 -11.53 -2.73
N ALA A 63 0.35 -12.11 -1.88
CA ALA A 63 1.24 -13.20 -2.27
C ALA A 63 0.46 -14.53 -2.30
N ALA A 64 0.20 -15.08 -3.48
CA ALA A 64 -0.66 -16.25 -3.65
C ALA A 64 -0.05 -17.54 -3.05
N TRP A 65 1.28 -17.70 -3.07
CA TRP A 65 1.90 -18.92 -2.52
C TRP A 65 2.07 -18.82 -0.99
N GLN A 66 2.72 -17.77 -0.49
CA GLN A 66 2.89 -17.58 0.95
C GLN A 66 1.58 -17.20 1.68
N GLY A 67 0.57 -16.70 0.96
CA GLY A 67 -0.75 -16.37 1.49
C GLY A 67 -1.77 -17.51 1.44
N ASN A 68 -1.35 -18.77 1.25
CA ASN A 68 -2.27 -19.92 1.14
C ASN A 68 -3.37 -19.73 0.08
N GLY A 69 -3.03 -19.05 -1.03
CA GLY A 69 -3.94 -18.78 -2.14
C GLY A 69 -4.99 -17.69 -1.89
N LYS A 70 -4.98 -17.00 -0.75
CA LYS A 70 -6.00 -15.99 -0.40
C LYS A 70 -5.39 -14.71 0.19
N PRO A 71 -6.01 -13.54 -0.05
CA PRO A 71 -5.60 -12.30 0.61
C PRO A 71 -5.97 -12.31 2.10
N ARG A 72 -5.18 -11.64 2.93
CA ARG A 72 -5.47 -11.48 4.37
C ARG A 72 -6.54 -10.42 4.64
N ASN A 73 -6.39 -9.23 4.05
CA ASN A 73 -7.34 -8.11 4.17
C ASN A 73 -7.56 -7.49 2.78
N THR A 74 -8.81 -7.19 2.45
CA THR A 74 -9.16 -6.53 1.18
C THR A 74 -10.11 -5.34 1.36
N HIS A 75 -10.85 -5.28 2.47
CA HIS A 75 -11.87 -4.26 2.75
C HIS A 75 -12.83 -3.99 1.59
N GLY A 76 -13.15 -5.05 0.82
CA GLY A 76 -14.08 -5.00 -0.31
C GLY A 76 -13.46 -4.52 -1.63
N TYR A 77 -12.14 -4.30 -1.69
CA TYR A 77 -11.47 -3.92 -2.93
C TYR A 77 -11.13 -5.10 -3.84
N PRO A 78 -11.06 -4.88 -5.17
CA PRO A 78 -10.52 -5.84 -6.11
C PRO A 78 -9.10 -6.29 -5.73
N THR A 79 -8.77 -7.55 -6.04
CA THR A 79 -7.49 -8.15 -5.65
C THR A 79 -6.70 -8.67 -6.84
N VAL A 80 -5.38 -8.57 -6.77
CA VAL A 80 -4.43 -9.17 -7.71
C VAL A 80 -3.55 -10.20 -6.99
N PRO A 81 -3.61 -11.49 -7.36
CA PRO A 81 -2.70 -12.50 -6.83
C PRO A 81 -1.33 -12.36 -7.50
N VAL A 82 -0.27 -12.33 -6.69
CA VAL A 82 1.12 -12.41 -7.18
C VAL A 82 1.68 -13.78 -6.85
N ARG A 83 2.20 -14.50 -7.85
CA ARG A 83 2.87 -15.79 -7.62
C ARG A 83 4.18 -15.54 -6.88
N GLY A 84 4.41 -16.26 -5.79
CA GLY A 84 5.63 -16.16 -5.01
C GLY A 84 5.42 -15.65 -3.59
N SER A 85 6.43 -14.96 -3.10
CA SER A 85 6.58 -14.44 -1.74
C SER A 85 5.99 -13.04 -1.57
N TYR A 86 5.94 -12.56 -0.33
CA TYR A 86 5.62 -11.14 -0.06
C TYR A 86 6.62 -10.18 -0.73
N ALA A 87 7.89 -10.59 -0.92
CA ALA A 87 8.88 -9.77 -1.57
C ALA A 87 8.64 -9.66 -3.09
N ASP A 88 8.20 -10.76 -3.73
CA ASP A 88 7.82 -10.78 -5.15
C ASP A 88 6.57 -9.94 -5.39
N ARG A 89 5.59 -10.03 -4.48
CA ARG A 89 4.40 -9.16 -4.47
C ARG A 89 4.78 -7.69 -4.38
N ASP A 90 5.64 -7.34 -3.44
CA ASP A 90 6.09 -5.96 -3.25
C ASP A 90 6.88 -5.45 -4.46
N GLU A 91 7.68 -6.31 -5.10
CA GLU A 91 8.42 -5.98 -6.30
C GLU A 91 7.51 -5.65 -7.49
N GLN A 92 6.49 -6.48 -7.72
CA GLN A 92 5.50 -6.24 -8.75
C GLN A 92 4.72 -4.95 -8.49
N MET A 93 4.31 -4.70 -7.24
CA MET A 93 3.69 -3.41 -6.91
C MET A 93 4.62 -2.23 -7.22
N CYS A 94 5.89 -2.30 -6.81
CA CYS A 94 6.85 -1.23 -7.09
C CYS A 94 7.02 -0.98 -8.60
N SER A 95 7.05 -2.02 -9.42
CA SER A 95 7.27 -1.88 -10.88
C SER A 95 6.04 -1.34 -11.63
N GLU A 96 4.84 -1.51 -11.08
CA GLU A 96 3.57 -1.04 -11.67
C GLU A 96 3.15 0.37 -11.20
N CYS A 97 3.89 0.98 -10.27
CA CYS A 97 3.58 2.31 -9.73
C CYS A 97 4.42 3.44 -10.32
N THR A 98 3.96 4.68 -10.15
CA THR A 98 4.69 5.90 -10.50
C THR A 98 5.27 6.60 -9.28
N TYR A 99 4.56 6.56 -8.16
CA TYR A 99 4.94 7.22 -6.90
C TYR A 99 4.80 6.25 -5.73
N GLY A 100 5.52 6.54 -4.65
CA GLY A 100 5.38 5.81 -3.39
C GLY A 100 4.89 6.72 -2.26
N LEU A 101 4.10 6.16 -1.37
CA LEU A 101 3.83 6.70 -0.04
C LEU A 101 4.19 5.63 1.00
N ALA A 102 5.23 5.89 1.79
CA ALA A 102 5.67 5.00 2.85
C ALA A 102 5.32 5.59 4.22
N ILE A 103 4.47 4.91 4.99
CA ILE A 103 4.11 5.29 6.36
C ILE A 103 4.84 4.33 7.30
N TRP A 104 5.95 4.79 7.88
CA TRP A 104 7.02 3.90 8.31
C TRP A 104 7.64 4.30 9.65
N ASP A 105 7.72 3.32 10.56
CA ASP A 105 8.33 3.46 11.89
C ASP A 105 9.85 3.28 11.91
N GLY A 106 10.48 3.08 10.74
CA GLY A 106 11.91 2.82 10.63
C GLY A 106 12.33 1.34 10.78
N HIS A 107 11.42 0.43 11.14
CA HIS A 107 11.76 -0.95 11.47
C HIS A 107 11.35 -1.96 10.37
N SER A 108 10.26 -1.70 9.65
CA SER A 108 9.79 -2.61 8.59
C SER A 108 10.81 -2.70 7.44
N ARG A 109 11.48 -3.85 7.33
CA ARG A 109 12.44 -4.14 6.24
C ARG A 109 11.78 -4.09 4.87
N GLY A 110 10.55 -4.60 4.73
CA GLY A 110 9.80 -4.58 3.46
C GLY A 110 9.54 -3.15 3.00
N THR A 111 9.06 -2.29 3.90
CA THR A 111 8.85 -0.87 3.61
C THR A 111 10.15 -0.16 3.24
N ALA A 112 11.25 -0.44 3.95
CA ALA A 112 12.57 0.10 3.61
C ALA A 112 13.01 -0.29 2.19
N THR A 113 12.75 -1.53 1.78
CA THR A 113 13.02 -2.01 0.41
C THR A 113 12.13 -1.31 -0.61
N ASN A 114 10.85 -1.11 -0.32
CA ASN A 114 9.91 -0.45 -1.23
C ASN A 114 10.28 1.03 -1.46
N ILE A 115 10.73 1.73 -0.41
CA ILE A 115 11.27 3.10 -0.53
C ILE A 115 12.45 3.15 -1.51
N LYS A 116 13.35 2.14 -1.49
CA LYS A 116 14.49 2.07 -2.42
C LYS A 116 14.06 1.75 -3.85
N ARG A 117 13.06 0.89 -4.03
CA ARG A 117 12.53 0.47 -5.35
C ARG A 117 11.77 1.58 -6.07
N VAL A 118 11.16 2.51 -5.33
CA VAL A 118 10.34 3.59 -5.89
C VAL A 118 11.00 4.94 -5.58
N PRO A 119 11.80 5.52 -6.50
CA PRO A 119 12.59 6.72 -6.22
C PRO A 119 11.76 7.96 -5.82
N LYS A 120 10.51 8.04 -6.29
CA LYS A 120 9.58 9.14 -5.98
C LYS A 120 8.67 8.77 -4.81
N THR A 121 9.27 8.33 -3.71
CA THR A 121 8.54 7.97 -2.48
C THR A 121 8.54 9.11 -1.48
N LYS A 122 7.35 9.55 -1.06
CA LYS A 122 7.19 10.35 0.16
C LYS A 122 7.24 9.40 1.37
N VAL A 123 8.09 9.70 2.35
CA VAL A 123 8.21 8.94 3.59
C VAL A 123 7.64 9.76 4.74
N ILE A 124 6.65 9.20 5.43
CA ILE A 124 6.07 9.72 6.67
C ILE A 124 6.61 8.85 7.80
N ARG A 125 7.40 9.45 8.70
CA ARG A 125 7.96 8.75 9.85
C ARG A 125 7.05 8.92 11.06
N CYS A 126 6.65 7.81 11.68
CA CYS A 126 5.75 7.80 12.84
C CYS A 126 5.95 6.57 13.72
#